data_AF-A0A483CLD7-F1
#
_entry.id   AF-A0A483CLD7-F1
#
_cell.length_a   1.000
_cell.length_b   1.000
_cell.length_c   1.000
_cell.angle_alpha   90.00
_cell.angle_beta   90.00
_cell.angle_gamma   90.00
#
_symmetry.space_group_name_H-M   'P 1'
#
loop_
_entity.id
_entity.type
_entity.pdbx_description
1 polymer ?
#
loop_
_entity_poly.entity_id
_entity_poly.type
_entity_poly.pdbx_seq_one_letter_code
_entity_poly.pdbx_strand_id
1 'polypeptide(L)'
;MKYAWDNQIGPNLRISILGRTMLLCLCHRKEERTTYFFGFENILCARCQGILFGMLSGVLCWMYSLSFIPTIVAVLFMIPMLVDGFTQNFNKRESTNTLRIITGFLFGYGFAIFFLTTFHT
;
A
#
# COMPACT_ATOMS: atom_id res chain seq x y z
N MET A 1 14.13 16.62 12.97
CA MET A 1 13.79 15.62 11.93
C MET A 1 15.06 15.30 11.17
N LYS A 2 15.46 14.03 11.07
CA LYS A 2 16.67 13.60 10.36
C LYS A 2 16.28 12.58 9.30
N TYR A 3 16.64 12.84 8.05
CA TYR A 3 16.53 11.87 6.95
C TYR A 3 17.72 10.92 6.98
N ALA A 4 17.48 9.63 6.84
CA ALA A 4 18.53 8.61 6.71
C ALA A 4 18.08 7.53 5.73
N TRP A 5 19.05 6.90 5.07
CA TRP A 5 18.83 5.72 4.24
C TRP A 5 19.33 4.49 4.98
N ASP A 6 18.52 3.43 4.99
CA ASP A 6 18.86 2.14 5.58
C ASP A 6 18.70 1.06 4.51
N ASN A 7 19.66 0.15 4.37
CA ASN A 7 19.63 -0.86 3.30
C ASN A 7 18.53 -1.92 3.50
N GLN A 8 18.04 -2.12 4.72
CA GLN A 8 16.94 -3.04 5.01
C GLN A 8 15.58 -2.35 4.95
N ILE A 9 15.49 -1.12 5.46
CA ILE A 9 14.24 -0.38 5.65
C ILE A 9 13.95 0.61 4.49
N GLY A 10 14.98 1.08 3.79
CA GLY A 10 14.89 2.12 2.78
C GLY A 10 14.94 3.54 3.36
N PRO A 11 14.34 4.55 2.69
CA PRO A 11 14.31 5.92 3.17
C PRO A 11 13.51 6.00 4.46
N ASN A 12 14.15 6.45 5.53
CA ASN A 12 13.50 6.63 6.81
C ASN A 12 13.71 8.04 7.36
N LEU A 13 12.66 8.50 8.01
CA LEU A 13 12.63 9.80 8.64
C LEU A 13 12.58 9.61 10.16
N ARG A 14 13.63 10.04 10.84
CA ARG A 14 13.76 9.95 12.30
C ARG A 14 13.25 11.24 12.93
N ILE A 15 12.17 11.11 13.69
CA ILE A 15 11.55 12.20 14.44
C ILE A 15 11.76 11.89 15.92
N SER A 16 12.54 12.72 16.61
CA SER A 16 12.71 12.60 18.06
C SER A 16 11.77 13.58 18.74
N ILE A 17 10.82 13.06 19.54
CA ILE A 17 9.85 13.83 20.32
C ILE A 17 9.93 13.34 21.76
N LEU A 18 10.10 14.26 22.71
CA LEU A 18 10.20 13.95 24.15
C LEU A 18 11.17 12.79 24.46
N GLY A 19 12.35 12.78 23.83
CA GLY A 19 13.38 11.77 24.07
C GLY A 19 13.11 10.39 23.45
N ARG A 20 11.97 10.19 22.77
CA ARG A 20 11.67 8.97 21.99
C ARG A 20 11.89 9.24 20.50
N THR A 21 12.64 8.35 19.85
CA THR A 21 12.85 8.42 18.39
C THR A 21 11.81 7.55 17.69
N MET A 22 10.90 8.19 16.95
CA MET A 22 9.98 7.54 16.03
C MET A 22 10.60 7.50 14.63
N LEU A 23 10.38 6.40 13.92
CA LEU A 23 10.91 6.16 12.59
C LEU A 23 9.75 6.03 11.61
N LEU A 24 9.69 6.93 10.63
CA LEU A 24 8.68 6.91 9.58
C LEU A 24 9.30 6.36 8.29
N CYS A 25 8.79 5.22 7.82
CA CYS A 25 9.11 4.62 6.53
C CYS A 25 7.81 4.50 5.72
N LEU A 26 7.72 5.21 4.59
CA LEU A 26 6.52 5.19 3.73
C LEU A 26 6.58 4.05 2.70
N CYS A 27 7.75 3.82 2.12
CA CYS A 27 7.99 2.81 1.12
C CYS A 27 9.44 2.32 1.25
N HIS A 28 9.62 1.01 1.28
CA HIS A 28 10.94 0.41 1.46
C HIS A 28 11.88 0.60 0.24
N ARG A 29 11.32 0.93 -0.95
CA ARG A 29 12.05 1.12 -2.23
C ARG A 29 13.18 0.10 -2.49
N LYS A 30 12.98 -1.17 -2.12
CA LYS A 30 13.93 -2.23 -2.45
C LYS A 30 13.91 -2.49 -3.95
N GLU A 31 15.08 -2.44 -4.59
CA GLU A 31 15.26 -2.64 -6.05
C GLU A 31 14.67 -3.96 -6.54
N GLU A 32 14.80 -5.03 -5.76
CA GLU A 32 14.20 -6.34 -6.06
C GLU A 32 12.64 -6.33 -6.12
N ARG A 33 12.01 -5.24 -5.67
CA ARG A 33 10.55 -5.08 -5.53
C ARG A 33 10.00 -3.87 -6.27
N THR A 34 10.84 -3.13 -6.98
CA THR A 34 10.43 -2.00 -7.81
C THR A 34 10.02 -2.51 -9.18
N THR A 35 9.02 -1.85 -9.75
CA THR A 35 8.52 -2.14 -11.09
C THR A 35 8.76 -0.94 -11.98
N TYR A 36 9.19 -1.20 -13.20
CA TYR A 36 9.32 -0.18 -14.24
C TYR A 36 7.92 0.31 -14.61
N PHE A 37 7.65 1.58 -14.37
CA PHE A 37 6.36 2.17 -14.73
C PHE A 37 6.58 3.53 -15.38
N PHE A 38 6.06 3.73 -16.59
CA PHE A 38 6.14 4.99 -17.34
C PHE A 38 7.57 5.53 -17.59
N GLY A 39 8.57 4.64 -17.69
CA GLY A 39 9.97 5.05 -17.91
C GLY A 39 10.68 5.58 -16.66
N PHE A 40 10.00 5.64 -15.52
CA PHE A 40 10.61 5.94 -14.23
C PHE A 40 10.92 4.64 -13.48
N GLU A 41 12.18 4.47 -13.10
CA GLU A 41 12.58 3.44 -12.14
C GLU A 41 12.37 3.93 -10.70
N ASN A 42 12.10 3.00 -9.78
CA ASN A 42 12.38 3.18 -8.36
C ASN A 42 11.63 4.30 -7.60
N ILE A 43 10.52 4.85 -8.12
CA ILE A 43 9.71 5.83 -7.38
C ILE A 43 8.99 5.17 -6.18
N LEU A 44 8.33 4.03 -6.42
CA LEU A 44 7.56 3.24 -5.43
C LEU A 44 7.74 1.74 -5.68
N CYS A 45 7.61 0.92 -4.64
CA CYS A 45 7.56 -0.54 -4.80
C CYS A 45 6.23 -0.99 -5.42
N ALA A 46 6.21 -2.17 -6.03
CA ALA A 46 5.03 -2.75 -6.68
C ALA A 46 3.76 -2.73 -5.81
N ARG A 47 3.89 -2.97 -4.49
CA ARG A 47 2.76 -2.94 -3.56
C ARG A 47 2.20 -1.52 -3.41
N CYS A 48 3.06 -0.54 -3.17
CA CYS A 48 2.64 0.86 -3.01
C CYS A 48 2.03 1.41 -4.31
N GLN A 49 2.52 1.00 -5.48
CA GLN A 49 1.91 1.33 -6.76
C GLN A 49 0.49 0.75 -6.87
N GLY A 50 0.32 -0.54 -6.54
CA GLY A 50 -0.99 -1.17 -6.47
C GLY A 50 -1.95 -0.41 -5.57
N ILE A 51 -1.55 -0.12 -4.32
CA ILE A 51 -2.39 0.62 -3.35
C ILE A 51 -2.80 1.98 -3.91
N LEU A 52 -1.87 2.74 -4.50
CA LEU A 52 -2.16 4.06 -5.05
C LEU A 52 -3.20 3.98 -6.18
N PHE A 53 -3.03 3.08 -7.15
CA PHE A 53 -3.98 2.92 -8.26
C PHE A 53 -5.32 2.35 -7.80
N GLY A 54 -5.31 1.43 -6.84
CA GLY A 54 -6.51 0.92 -6.20
C GLY A 54 -7.31 2.03 -5.53
N MET A 55 -6.65 2.89 -4.75
CA MET A 55 -7.31 3.98 -4.05
C MET A 55 -7.89 5.01 -5.03
N LEU A 56 -7.13 5.40 -6.05
CA LEU A 56 -7.61 6.32 -7.09
C LEU A 56 -8.85 5.75 -7.81
N SER A 57 -8.80 4.49 -8.23
CA SER A 57 -9.94 3.85 -8.90
C SER A 57 -11.15 3.71 -7.99
N GLY A 58 -10.97 3.39 -6.70
CA GLY A 58 -12.05 3.32 -5.72
C GLY A 58 -12.75 4.66 -5.51
N VAL A 59 -11.99 5.75 -5.39
CA VAL A 59 -12.53 7.12 -5.30
C VAL A 59 -13.35 7.46 -6.55
N LEU A 60 -12.80 7.22 -7.74
CA LEU A 60 -13.51 7.50 -9.00
C LEU A 60 -14.79 6.68 -9.13
N CYS A 61 -14.74 5.37 -8.82
CA CYS A 61 -15.91 4.49 -8.85
C CYS A 61 -17.01 4.98 -7.90
N TRP A 62 -16.64 5.44 -6.70
CA TRP A 62 -17.60 5.99 -5.74
C TRP A 62 -18.18 7.33 -6.24
N MET A 63 -17.34 8.26 -6.70
CA MET A 63 -17.77 9.57 -7.20
C MET A 63 -18.78 9.48 -8.36
N TYR A 64 -18.58 8.55 -9.28
CA TYR A 64 -19.47 8.34 -10.42
C TYR A 64 -20.60 7.33 -10.14
N SER A 65 -20.77 6.89 -8.88
CA SER A 65 -21.76 5.88 -8.49
C SER A 65 -21.68 4.59 -9.32
N LEU A 66 -20.49 4.24 -9.81
CA LEU A 66 -20.24 3.08 -10.68
C LEU A 66 -20.12 1.77 -9.90
N SER A 67 -20.16 1.81 -8.57
CA SER A 67 -19.94 0.63 -7.73
C SER A 67 -20.80 0.69 -6.48
N PHE A 68 -21.81 -0.18 -6.41
CA PHE A 68 -22.61 -0.41 -5.22
C PHE A 68 -22.04 -1.60 -4.45
N ILE A 69 -20.87 -1.41 -3.85
CA ILE A 69 -20.17 -2.45 -3.10
C ILE A 69 -20.52 -2.28 -1.63
N PRO A 70 -21.13 -3.29 -0.98
CA PRO A 70 -21.38 -3.26 0.45
C PRO A 70 -20.06 -3.07 1.22
N THR A 71 -20.09 -2.31 2.30
CA THR A 71 -18.93 -2.02 3.16
C THR A 71 -18.20 -3.30 3.61
N ILE A 72 -18.93 -4.39 3.85
CA ILE A 72 -18.37 -5.71 4.20
C ILE A 72 -17.49 -6.25 3.07
N VAL A 73 -17.92 -6.15 1.82
CA VAL A 73 -17.17 -6.63 0.65
C VAL A 73 -15.91 -5.78 0.44
N ALA A 74 -15.99 -4.48 0.70
CA ALA A 74 -14.84 -3.58 0.66
C ALA A 74 -13.76 -3.97 1.69
N VAL A 75 -14.16 -4.40 2.90
CA VAL A 75 -13.25 -4.96 3.91
C VAL A 75 -12.61 -6.27 3.46
N LEU A 76 -13.37 -7.15 2.80
CA LEU A 76 -12.83 -8.42 2.29
C LEU A 76 -11.70 -8.21 1.27
N PHE A 77 -11.75 -7.16 0.45
CA PHE A 77 -10.68 -6.82 -0.50
C PHE A 77 -9.37 -6.39 0.17
N MET A 78 -9.38 -6.03 1.45
CA MET A 78 -8.16 -5.69 2.19
C MET A 78 -7.39 -6.94 2.63
N ILE A 79 -8.08 -8.07 2.83
CA ILE A 79 -7.52 -9.30 3.40
C ILE A 79 -6.36 -9.89 2.55
N PRO A 80 -6.44 -10.00 1.21
CA PRO A 80 -5.38 -10.59 0.40
C PRO A 80 -4.01 -9.94 0.60
N MET A 81 -3.96 -8.62 0.76
CA MET A 81 -2.69 -7.91 0.98
C MET A 81 -2.13 -8.18 2.38
N LEU A 82 -2.99 -8.28 3.40
CA LEU A 82 -2.58 -8.65 4.74
C LEU A 82 -1.99 -10.07 4.74
N VAL A 83 -2.69 -11.02 4.13
CA VAL A 83 -2.21 -12.41 4.01
C VAL A 83 -0.88 -12.48 3.25
N ASP A 84 -0.75 -11.77 2.12
CA ASP A 84 0.50 -11.70 1.35
C ASP A 84 1.64 -11.07 2.17
N GLY A 85 1.37 -10.01 2.92
CA GLY A 85 2.34 -9.37 3.83
C GLY A 85 2.76 -10.27 4.99
N PHE A 86 1.81 -10.92 5.68
CA PHE A 86 2.08 -11.82 6.79
C PHE A 86 2.87 -13.04 6.32
N THR A 87 2.44 -13.70 5.24
CA THR A 87 3.12 -14.89 4.71
C THR A 87 4.56 -14.60 4.27
N GLN A 88 4.82 -13.41 3.73
CA GLN A 88 6.17 -12.96 3.39
C GLN A 88 7.04 -12.74 4.66
N ASN A 89 6.47 -12.20 5.73
CA ASN A 89 7.20 -11.98 6.99
C ASN A 89 7.58 -13.29 7.71
N PHE A 90 6.80 -14.36 7.53
CA PHE A 90 7.10 -15.68 8.10
C PHE A 90 8.12 -16.49 7.28
N ASN A 91 8.84 -15.89 6.33
CA ASN A 91 9.82 -16.54 5.44
C ASN A 91 9.27 -17.75 4.66
N LYS A 92 7.94 -17.88 4.53
CA LYS A 92 7.33 -19.04 3.86
C LYS A 92 7.30 -18.90 2.34
N ARG A 93 7.44 -17.69 1.81
CA ARG A 93 7.38 -17.40 0.36
C ARG A 93 7.88 -15.98 0.05
N GLU A 94 8.65 -15.82 -1.02
CA GLU A 94 8.87 -14.50 -1.62
C GLU A 94 7.68 -14.09 -2.49
N SER A 95 7.08 -12.93 -2.18
CA SER A 95 5.95 -12.40 -2.94
C SER A 95 6.44 -11.83 -4.29
N THR A 96 5.74 -12.15 -5.38
CA THR A 96 6.08 -11.67 -6.72
C THR A 96 5.55 -10.26 -6.97
N ASN A 97 6.21 -9.47 -7.83
CA ASN A 97 5.77 -8.10 -8.11
C ASN A 97 4.34 -8.01 -8.65
N THR A 98 3.91 -8.97 -9.48
CA THR A 98 2.53 -9.07 -9.95
C THR A 98 1.54 -9.27 -8.81
N LEU A 99 1.84 -10.18 -7.87
CA LEU A 99 0.97 -10.42 -6.73
C LEU A 99 0.90 -9.20 -5.81
N ARG A 100 2.04 -8.51 -5.59
CA ARG A 100 2.12 -7.27 -4.81
C ARG A 100 1.26 -6.16 -5.40
N ILE A 101 1.24 -6.03 -6.73
CA ILE A 101 0.39 -5.06 -7.44
C ILE A 101 -1.09 -5.43 -7.26
N ILE A 102 -1.47 -6.68 -7.53
CA ILE A 102 -2.87 -7.12 -7.47
C ILE A 102 -3.42 -6.97 -6.05
N THR A 103 -2.71 -7.52 -5.05
CA THR A 103 -3.14 -7.45 -3.66
C THR A 103 -3.15 -6.02 -3.15
N GLY A 104 -2.15 -5.21 -3.53
CA GLY A 104 -2.11 -3.77 -3.23
C GLY A 104 -3.29 -3.02 -3.84
N PHE A 105 -3.65 -3.30 -5.10
CA PHE A 105 -4.79 -2.68 -5.78
C PHE A 105 -6.11 -3.01 -5.09
N LEU A 106 -6.36 -4.29 -4.79
CA LEU A 106 -7.56 -4.70 -4.07
C LEU A 106 -7.67 -4.01 -2.71
N PHE A 107 -6.56 -3.93 -1.97
CA PHE A 107 -6.52 -3.22 -0.69
C PHE A 107 -6.84 -1.74 -0.86
N GLY A 108 -6.18 -1.03 -1.78
CA GLY A 108 -6.40 0.40 -2.01
C GLY A 108 -7.84 0.70 -2.43
N TYR A 109 -8.40 -0.11 -3.32
CA TYR A 109 -9.78 0.01 -3.80
C TYR A 109 -10.79 -0.23 -2.68
N GLY A 110 -10.65 -1.35 -1.96
CA GLY A 110 -11.51 -1.68 -0.82
C GLY A 110 -11.43 -0.62 0.28
N PHE A 111 -10.23 -0.11 0.59
CA PHE A 111 -10.03 0.93 1.59
C PHE A 111 -10.72 2.25 1.20
N ALA A 112 -10.59 2.68 -0.05
CA ALA A 112 -11.25 3.89 -0.54
C ALA A 112 -12.79 3.78 -0.44
N ILE A 113 -13.36 2.68 -0.93
CA ILE A 113 -14.82 2.45 -0.85
C ILE A 113 -15.29 2.38 0.60
N PHE A 114 -14.59 1.63 1.46
CA PHE A 114 -14.92 1.52 2.88
C PHE A 114 -14.94 2.89 3.56
N PHE A 115 -13.90 3.70 3.35
CA PHE A 115 -13.79 5.01 3.96
C PHE A 115 -14.88 5.96 3.45
N LEU A 116 -15.06 6.06 2.14
CA LEU A 116 -16.06 6.96 1.56
C LEU A 116 -17.49 6.56 1.91
N THR A 117 -17.82 5.26 1.93
CA THR A 117 -19.17 4.80 2.29
C THR A 117 -19.49 4.92 3.77
N THR A 118 -18.51 4.85 4.66
CA THR A 118 -18.74 4.89 6.12
C THR A 118 -18.69 6.31 6.70
N PHE A 119 -17.84 7.19 6.14
CA PHE A 119 -17.65 8.56 6.66
C PHE A 119 -18.42 9.64 5.89
N HIS A 120 -19.06 9.30 4.77
CA HIS A 120 -19.92 10.22 3.99
C HIS A 120 -21.43 9.91 4.16
N THR A 121 -21.80 9.05 5.11
CA THR A 121 -23.19 8.84 5.56
C THR A 121 -23.46 9.64 6.82
#